data_AF-A0A3N9NS49-F1
#
_entry.id   AF-A0A3N9NS49-F1
#
_cell.length_a   1.000
_cell.length_b   1.000
_cell.length_c   1.000
_cell.angle_alpha   90.00
_cell.angle_beta   90.00
_cell.angle_gamma   90.00
#
_symmetry.space_group_name_H-M   'P 1'
#
loop_
_entity.id
_entity.type
_entity.pdbx_description
1 polymer ?
#
loop_
_entity_poly.entity_id
_entity_poly.type
_entity_poly.pdbx_seq_one_letter_code
_entity_poly.pdbx_strand_id
1 'polypeptide(L)'
;MKLLLTCTLLLMAAVLCIGYGILIERENVQIEEIELKLPAGFDGLRIVQISDLHIDTITDYESKVAQIVNSLHPDIIAITGDFFKNRNVFEGRNSFEKLPANIDQIDAFLNQLSAAIGIFACRGNNDFSDDKEVSDVFLTRMRATNVTMLTNKSLRVRRRIHLLGVDFPGFDESEIADFSVRPHETGYCLESASSVDNSFCHRLIRDDRTAWRDYTYSGRFRQPNSAEGGIGVTFYSELDTGFDRFYRLRYMARRQRFVLSPHGAGMPAGIAEFSFVMQPGQWCRFKIHCHSSARGIHIRARLWPDGAEEPTAWQADAVDTTRRFTCGTVGLWSRGQGLHQFDDLCVINANGDTLLYEDFEDGDAMGWVTYNHEASALPWLTQAIPDSDFAILLAHSPDMVLWADRARIDLQLSGHTHGGQVQLPFWGAVFSSIKLGRRYTQGLFQFDHTLLYINRGIGTVLLPIRFFCRPEITVIDLKPQ
;
A
#
# COMPACT_ATOMS: atom_id res chain seq x y z
N MET A 1 43.30 39.28 -14.58
CA MET A 1 42.33 39.48 -15.67
C MET A 1 41.84 38.14 -16.27
N LYS A 2 42.72 37.23 -16.74
CA LYS A 2 42.30 35.93 -17.30
C LYS A 2 41.50 35.06 -16.32
N LEU A 3 41.96 34.90 -15.07
CA LEU A 3 41.25 34.12 -14.05
C LEU A 3 39.84 34.66 -13.76
N LEU A 4 39.71 35.99 -13.63
CA LEU A 4 38.42 36.64 -13.40
C LEU A 4 37.45 36.40 -14.57
N LEU A 5 37.93 36.55 -15.81
CA LEU A 5 37.13 36.28 -17.01
C LEU A 5 36.68 34.82 -17.07
N THR A 6 37.57 33.86 -16.77
CA THR A 6 37.23 32.44 -16.72
C THR A 6 36.17 32.14 -15.66
N CYS A 7 36.32 32.67 -14.44
CA CYS A 7 35.33 32.50 -13.38
C CYS A 7 33.97 33.08 -13.77
N THR A 8 33.94 34.26 -14.40
CA THR A 8 32.69 34.88 -14.88
C THR A 8 32.03 34.02 -15.96
N LEU A 9 32.79 33.49 -16.91
CA LEU A 9 32.25 32.62 -17.96
C LEU A 9 31.68 31.31 -17.40
N LEU A 10 32.38 30.69 -16.44
CA LEU A 10 31.89 29.49 -15.77
C LEU A 10 30.61 29.75 -14.97
N LEU A 11 30.52 30.88 -14.27
CA LEU A 11 29.32 31.27 -13.55
C LEU A 11 28.15 31.52 -14.51
N MET A 12 28.37 32.23 -15.62
CA MET A 12 27.33 32.43 -16.63
C MET A 12 26.86 31.11 -17.23
N ALA A 13 27.77 30.20 -17.55
CA ALA A 13 27.41 28.87 -18.05
C ALA A 13 26.59 28.07 -17.03
N ALA A 14 26.96 28.11 -15.74
CA ALA A 14 26.21 27.45 -14.68
C ALA A 14 24.79 28.03 -14.54
N VAL A 15 24.64 29.36 -14.56
CA VAL A 15 23.33 30.03 -14.52
C VAL A 15 22.47 29.65 -15.73
N LEU A 16 23.05 29.59 -16.93
CA LEU A 16 22.33 29.17 -18.13
C LEU A 16 21.91 27.69 -18.06
N CYS A 17 22.75 26.80 -17.54
CA CYS A 17 22.41 25.39 -17.36
C CYS A 17 21.27 25.21 -16.34
N ILE A 18 21.33 25.92 -15.22
CA ILE A 18 20.26 25.93 -14.21
C ILE A 18 18.97 26.49 -14.81
N GLY A 19 19.04 27.62 -15.51
CA GLY A 19 17.90 28.23 -16.18
C GLY A 19 17.27 27.31 -17.22
N TYR A 20 18.09 26.63 -18.04
CA TYR A 20 17.63 25.61 -18.99
C TYR A 20 16.91 24.47 -18.26
N GLY A 21 17.50 23.97 -17.17
CA GLY A 21 16.92 22.85 -16.44
C GLY A 21 15.60 23.18 -15.73
N ILE A 22 15.43 24.41 -15.26
CA ILE A 22 14.19 24.87 -14.59
C ILE A 22 13.09 25.20 -15.62
N LEU A 23 13.44 25.94 -16.68
CA LEU A 23 12.46 26.57 -17.57
C LEU A 23 12.17 25.79 -18.85
N ILE A 24 13.08 24.89 -19.27
CA ILE A 24 12.97 24.20 -20.56
C ILE A 24 12.94 22.69 -20.35
N GLU A 25 13.99 22.11 -19.77
CA GLU A 25 14.11 20.65 -19.72
C GLU A 25 13.05 20.01 -18.82
N ARG A 26 12.72 20.66 -17.69
CA ARG A 26 11.65 20.23 -16.77
C ARG A 26 10.29 20.06 -17.45
N GLU A 27 10.02 20.79 -18.52
CA GLU A 27 8.71 20.75 -19.20
C GLU A 27 8.79 20.06 -20.58
N ASN A 28 9.99 19.60 -20.96
CA ASN A 28 10.26 18.92 -22.21
C ASN A 28 10.10 17.40 -22.06
N VAL A 29 8.84 16.96 -22.02
CA VAL A 29 8.47 15.55 -21.88
C VAL A 29 9.02 14.71 -23.04
N GLN A 30 9.67 13.60 -22.70
CA GLN A 30 10.18 12.61 -23.62
C GLN A 30 9.26 11.39 -23.64
N ILE A 31 9.00 10.87 -24.84
CA ILE A 31 8.26 9.61 -25.02
C ILE A 31 9.29 8.51 -25.27
N GLU A 32 9.22 7.44 -24.47
CA GLU A 32 10.01 6.22 -24.66
C GLU A 32 9.09 5.11 -25.16
N GLU A 33 9.55 4.29 -26.10
CA GLU A 33 8.77 3.18 -26.65
C GLU A 33 9.48 1.85 -26.42
N ILE A 34 8.73 0.87 -25.91
CA ILE A 34 9.21 -0.49 -25.62
C ILE A 34 8.24 -1.47 -26.26
N GLU A 35 8.80 -2.45 -26.98
CA GLU A 35 8.04 -3.55 -27.55
C GLU A 35 8.45 -4.87 -26.90
N LEU A 36 7.48 -5.59 -26.33
CA LEU A 36 7.68 -6.93 -25.77
C LEU A 36 6.86 -7.95 -26.57
N LYS A 37 7.53 -9.00 -27.07
CA LYS A 37 6.90 -10.06 -27.86
C LYS A 37 6.49 -11.23 -26.97
N LEU A 38 5.20 -11.40 -26.78
CA LEU A 38 4.61 -12.48 -25.99
C LEU A 38 4.31 -13.72 -26.85
N PRO A 39 4.30 -14.94 -26.29
CA PRO A 39 3.96 -16.16 -27.04
C PRO A 39 2.61 -16.09 -27.78
N ALA A 40 2.34 -17.06 -28.66
CA ALA A 40 1.04 -17.14 -29.31
C ALA A 40 -0.10 -17.33 -28.28
N GLY A 41 -1.21 -16.60 -28.44
CA GLY A 41 -2.39 -16.69 -27.57
C GLY A 41 -2.59 -15.51 -26.61
N PHE A 42 -1.83 -14.44 -26.75
CA PHE A 42 -2.08 -13.14 -26.12
C PHE A 42 -2.76 -12.18 -27.12
N ASP A 43 -3.65 -11.32 -26.65
CA ASP A 43 -4.46 -10.44 -27.51
C ASP A 43 -3.92 -9.01 -27.61
N GLY A 44 -2.59 -8.85 -27.52
CA GLY A 44 -1.89 -7.57 -27.47
C GLY A 44 -2.28 -6.68 -26.28
N LEU A 45 -1.48 -5.69 -25.93
CA LEU A 45 -1.86 -4.68 -24.93
C LEU A 45 -0.95 -3.46 -25.04
N ARG A 46 -1.52 -2.27 -25.13
CA ARG A 46 -0.76 -1.02 -25.03
C ARG A 46 -0.89 -0.42 -23.63
N ILE A 47 0.23 -0.33 -22.93
CA ILE A 47 0.33 0.31 -21.62
C ILE A 47 1.05 1.64 -21.79
N VAL A 48 0.48 2.72 -21.28
CA VAL A 48 1.18 3.99 -21.11
C VAL A 48 1.51 4.16 -19.63
N GLN A 49 2.79 4.19 -19.30
CA GLN A 49 3.26 4.40 -17.93
C GLN A 49 3.60 5.87 -17.70
N ILE A 50 3.12 6.40 -16.58
CA ILE A 50 3.58 7.63 -15.95
C ILE A 50 3.90 7.36 -14.48
N SER A 51 4.81 8.13 -13.88
CA SER A 51 5.25 7.93 -12.50
C SER A 51 5.63 9.24 -11.86
N ASP A 52 5.76 9.24 -10.52
CA ASP A 52 6.33 10.32 -9.72
C ASP A 52 5.70 11.66 -10.12
N LEU A 53 4.37 11.72 -10.03
CA LEU A 53 3.57 12.87 -10.48
C LEU A 53 3.94 14.13 -9.70
N HIS A 54 4.13 13.99 -8.38
CA HIS A 54 4.42 15.08 -7.44
C HIS A 54 3.55 16.32 -7.63
N ILE A 55 2.25 16.09 -7.75
CA ILE A 55 1.27 17.16 -7.91
C ILE A 55 1.05 17.82 -6.56
N ASP A 56 1.13 19.14 -6.56
CA ASP A 56 0.77 20.00 -5.43
C ASP A 56 -0.39 20.91 -5.85
N THR A 57 -0.26 21.54 -7.01
CA THR A 57 -1.31 22.32 -7.66
C THR A 57 -1.22 22.05 -9.15
N ILE A 58 -2.35 21.82 -9.80
CA ILE A 58 -2.40 21.56 -11.23
C ILE A 58 -2.09 22.84 -12.03
N THR A 59 -1.33 22.69 -13.10
CA THR A 59 -0.96 23.77 -14.03
C THR A 59 -1.17 23.34 -15.49
N ASP A 60 -0.78 24.21 -16.43
CA ASP A 60 -0.78 23.88 -17.85
C ASP A 60 0.15 22.71 -18.19
N TYR A 61 1.19 22.47 -17.38
CA TYR A 61 2.12 21.36 -17.58
C TYR A 61 1.44 20.00 -17.44
N GLU A 62 0.70 19.78 -16.35
CA GLU A 62 -0.04 18.54 -16.10
C GLU A 62 -1.10 18.32 -17.19
N SER A 63 -1.77 19.39 -17.62
CA SER A 63 -2.75 19.34 -18.71
C SER A 63 -2.09 18.94 -20.05
N LYS A 64 -0.90 19.46 -20.35
CA LYS A 64 -0.07 19.05 -21.50
C LYS A 64 0.31 17.57 -21.41
N VAL A 65 0.73 17.09 -20.23
CA VAL A 65 1.06 15.67 -20.02
C VAL A 65 -0.16 14.79 -20.30
N ALA A 66 -1.34 15.14 -19.75
CA ALA A 66 -2.57 14.38 -19.98
C ALA A 66 -2.95 14.32 -21.48
N GLN A 67 -2.80 15.44 -22.21
CA GLN A 67 -3.03 15.47 -23.66
C GLN A 67 -2.08 14.53 -24.42
N ILE A 68 -0.79 14.52 -24.08
CA ILE A 68 0.18 13.59 -24.68
C ILE A 68 -0.21 12.14 -24.38
N VAL A 69 -0.48 11.79 -23.11
CA VAL A 69 -0.90 10.43 -22.72
C VAL A 69 -2.12 9.98 -23.52
N ASN A 70 -3.17 10.79 -23.60
CA ASN A 70 -4.40 10.44 -24.32
C ASN A 70 -4.16 10.25 -25.83
N SER A 71 -3.28 11.04 -26.43
CA SER A 71 -2.91 10.93 -27.86
C SER A 71 -2.17 9.64 -28.21
N LEU A 72 -1.62 8.94 -27.21
CA LEU A 72 -0.93 7.65 -27.40
C LEU A 72 -1.91 6.48 -27.48
N HIS A 73 -3.21 6.75 -27.27
CA HIS A 73 -4.31 5.78 -27.31
C HIS A 73 -4.06 4.53 -26.42
N PRO A 74 -3.88 4.71 -25.11
CA PRO A 74 -3.62 3.60 -24.19
C PRO A 74 -4.81 2.64 -24.06
N ASP A 75 -4.53 1.34 -24.03
CA ASP A 75 -5.47 0.36 -23.46
C ASP A 75 -5.50 0.55 -21.93
N ILE A 76 -4.30 0.66 -21.33
CA ILE A 76 -4.11 0.86 -19.90
C ILE A 76 -3.20 2.06 -19.67
N ILE A 77 -3.55 2.89 -18.69
CA ILE A 77 -2.59 3.82 -18.07
C ILE A 77 -2.12 3.22 -16.76
N ALA A 78 -0.80 3.06 -16.59
CA ALA A 78 -0.18 2.59 -15.37
C ALA A 78 0.48 3.78 -14.63
N ILE A 79 0.07 4.03 -13.38
CA ILE A 79 0.66 5.07 -12.52
C ILE A 79 1.46 4.40 -11.41
N THR A 80 2.78 4.52 -11.45
CA THR A 80 3.67 3.81 -10.52
C THR A 80 4.08 4.63 -9.29
N GLY A 81 3.12 5.33 -8.68
CA GLY A 81 3.28 6.00 -7.37
C GLY A 81 3.76 7.45 -7.39
N ASP A 82 3.88 8.00 -6.18
CA ASP A 82 4.28 9.38 -5.87
C ASP A 82 3.37 10.43 -6.51
N PHE A 83 2.08 10.34 -6.15
CA PHE A 83 1.05 11.32 -6.52
C PHE A 83 1.30 12.67 -5.87
N PHE A 84 1.65 12.67 -4.58
CA PHE A 84 1.83 13.89 -3.80
C PHE A 84 3.25 14.44 -3.93
N LYS A 85 3.36 15.77 -3.99
CA LYS A 85 4.68 16.42 -4.01
C LYS A 85 5.53 16.16 -2.78
N ASN A 86 4.91 16.12 -1.60
CA ASN A 86 5.61 15.89 -0.34
C ASN A 86 4.76 15.04 0.60
N ARG A 87 5.40 14.08 1.28
CA ARG A 87 4.81 13.27 2.36
C ARG A 87 4.19 14.10 3.49
N ASN A 88 4.71 15.30 3.73
CA ASN A 88 4.24 16.19 4.81
C ASN A 88 2.76 16.59 4.70
N VAL A 89 2.09 16.36 3.57
CA VAL A 89 0.63 16.54 3.43
C VAL A 89 -0.13 15.62 4.41
N PHE A 90 0.43 14.46 4.72
CA PHE A 90 -0.13 13.48 5.65
C PHE A 90 0.21 13.77 7.12
N GLU A 91 1.10 14.73 7.41
CA GLU A 91 1.66 14.93 8.74
C GLU A 91 1.20 16.25 9.40
N GLY A 92 1.17 16.25 10.73
CA GLY A 92 0.88 17.43 11.55
C GLY A 92 -0.62 17.75 11.71
N ARG A 93 -0.93 18.74 12.57
CA ARG A 93 -2.31 19.06 12.98
C ARG A 93 -3.22 19.54 11.84
N ASN A 94 -2.62 20.02 10.75
CA ASN A 94 -3.35 20.60 9.62
C ASN A 94 -3.50 19.61 8.44
N SER A 95 -3.05 18.36 8.58
CA SER A 95 -3.19 17.34 7.53
C SER A 95 -4.66 17.14 7.12
N PHE A 96 -5.58 17.19 8.08
CA PHE A 96 -7.03 17.09 7.84
C PHE A 96 -7.60 18.19 6.93
N GLU A 97 -6.94 19.35 6.85
CA GLU A 97 -7.35 20.45 5.96
C GLU A 97 -6.62 20.38 4.60
N LYS A 98 -5.32 20.06 4.61
CA LYS A 98 -4.48 20.05 3.41
C LYS A 98 -4.75 18.84 2.53
N LEU A 99 -4.83 17.65 3.12
CA LEU A 99 -4.92 16.40 2.39
C LEU A 99 -6.12 16.36 1.43
N PRO A 100 -7.35 16.74 1.84
CA PRO A 100 -8.48 16.81 0.90
C PRO A 100 -8.22 17.75 -0.29
N ALA A 101 -7.67 18.95 -0.04
CA ALA A 101 -7.40 19.91 -1.10
C ALA A 101 -6.31 19.43 -2.09
N ASN A 102 -5.25 18.80 -1.58
CA ASN A 102 -4.22 18.19 -2.42
C ASN A 102 -4.75 17.00 -3.22
N ILE A 103 -5.63 16.19 -2.63
CA ILE A 103 -6.33 15.11 -3.36
C ILE A 103 -7.18 15.70 -4.49
N ASP A 104 -7.90 16.80 -4.26
CA ASP A 104 -8.70 17.44 -5.31
C ASP A 104 -7.85 17.90 -6.51
N GLN A 105 -6.59 18.31 -6.28
CA GLN A 105 -5.65 18.65 -7.37
C GLN A 105 -5.20 17.42 -8.16
N ILE A 106 -4.94 16.31 -7.46
CA ILE A 106 -4.63 15.02 -8.09
C ILE A 106 -5.83 14.53 -8.90
N ASP A 107 -7.03 14.56 -8.32
CA ASP A 107 -8.28 14.19 -8.99
C ASP A 107 -8.52 15.03 -10.25
N ALA A 108 -8.23 16.33 -10.21
CA ALA A 108 -8.33 17.21 -11.38
C ALA A 108 -7.40 16.82 -12.54
N PHE A 109 -6.22 16.27 -12.24
CA PHE A 109 -5.32 15.73 -13.27
C PHE A 109 -5.82 14.37 -13.78
N LEU A 110 -6.16 13.46 -12.87
CA LEU A 110 -6.61 12.10 -13.21
C LEU A 110 -7.88 12.10 -14.07
N ASN A 111 -8.80 13.03 -13.83
CA ASN A 111 -10.02 13.20 -14.63
C ASN A 111 -9.76 13.63 -16.08
N GLN A 112 -8.55 14.06 -16.42
CA GLN A 112 -8.16 14.37 -17.80
C GLN A 112 -7.66 13.14 -18.55
N LEU A 113 -7.33 12.05 -17.86
CA LEU A 113 -6.77 10.84 -18.45
C LEU A 113 -7.87 9.89 -18.93
N SER A 114 -7.62 9.24 -20.06
CA SER A 114 -8.55 8.27 -20.66
C SER A 114 -7.79 7.08 -21.22
N ALA A 115 -8.28 5.87 -20.90
CA ALA A 115 -7.73 4.60 -21.38
C ALA A 115 -8.88 3.63 -21.67
N ALA A 116 -8.72 2.75 -22.66
CA ALA A 116 -9.81 1.90 -23.14
C ALA A 116 -10.24 0.83 -22.11
N ILE A 117 -9.30 0.28 -21.35
CA ILE A 117 -9.55 -0.73 -20.29
C ILE A 117 -9.62 -0.05 -18.92
N GLY A 118 -8.68 0.85 -18.62
CA GLY A 118 -8.71 1.58 -17.36
C GLY A 118 -7.38 2.19 -16.94
N ILE A 119 -7.42 2.93 -15.84
CA ILE A 119 -6.26 3.54 -15.19
C ILE A 119 -5.98 2.73 -13.92
N PHE A 120 -4.75 2.24 -13.78
CA PHE A 120 -4.33 1.42 -12.65
C PHE A 120 -3.13 2.04 -11.97
N ALA A 121 -3.10 2.01 -10.64
CA ALA A 121 -2.06 2.68 -9.88
C ALA A 121 -1.60 1.91 -8.66
N CYS A 122 -0.31 2.03 -8.31
CA CYS A 122 0.20 1.71 -6.98
C CYS A 122 0.62 3.00 -6.26
N ARG A 123 0.85 2.91 -4.94
CA ARG A 123 1.34 4.04 -4.15
C ARG A 123 2.87 4.07 -4.10
N GLY A 124 3.44 5.27 -4.01
CA GLY A 124 4.86 5.51 -3.76
C GLY A 124 5.10 6.07 -2.36
N ASN A 125 6.36 6.23 -1.95
CA ASN A 125 6.72 6.63 -0.59
C ASN A 125 6.20 8.02 -0.17
N ASN A 126 5.84 8.89 -1.10
CA ASN A 126 5.20 10.18 -0.80
C ASN A 126 3.68 10.08 -0.59
N ASP A 127 3.08 8.92 -0.81
CA ASP A 127 1.63 8.67 -0.72
C ASP A 127 1.22 7.96 0.58
N PHE A 128 2.13 7.90 1.56
CA PHE A 128 1.93 7.21 2.84
C PHE A 128 2.06 8.12 4.05
N SER A 129 1.35 7.73 5.10
CA SER A 129 1.55 8.18 6.47
C SER A 129 1.95 6.98 7.32
N ASP A 130 2.75 7.21 8.36
CA ASP A 130 2.98 6.22 9.42
C ASP A 130 1.69 5.97 10.20
N ASP A 131 0.80 6.97 10.26
CA ASP A 131 -0.57 6.77 10.70
C ASP A 131 -1.42 6.24 9.54
N LYS A 132 -1.60 4.93 9.52
CA LYS A 132 -2.43 4.25 8.55
C LYS A 132 -3.83 4.86 8.40
N GLU A 133 -4.42 5.36 9.49
CA GLU A 133 -5.75 5.96 9.47
C GLU A 133 -5.79 7.22 8.58
N VAL A 134 -4.70 7.99 8.56
CA VAL A 134 -4.53 9.17 7.71
C VAL A 134 -4.26 8.76 6.26
N SER A 135 -3.43 7.74 6.06
CA SER A 135 -3.09 7.23 4.73
C SER A 135 -4.32 6.73 3.95
N ASP A 136 -5.29 6.12 4.65
CA ASP A 136 -6.52 5.60 4.04
C ASP A 136 -7.47 6.68 3.51
N VAL A 137 -7.33 7.95 3.93
CA VAL A 137 -8.15 9.06 3.40
C VAL A 137 -7.92 9.21 1.89
N PHE A 138 -6.67 9.07 1.44
CA PHE A 138 -6.32 9.12 0.02
C PHE A 138 -6.99 7.99 -0.75
N LEU A 139 -6.81 6.74 -0.30
CA LEU A 139 -7.43 5.56 -0.93
C LEU A 139 -8.96 5.71 -0.99
N THR A 140 -9.59 6.20 0.08
CA THR A 140 -11.05 6.45 0.17
C THR A 140 -11.53 7.41 -0.90
N ARG A 141 -10.78 8.48 -1.16
CA ARG A 141 -11.12 9.45 -2.21
C ARG A 141 -10.90 8.89 -3.61
N MET A 142 -9.81 8.14 -3.82
CA MET A 142 -9.53 7.51 -5.11
C MET A 142 -10.64 6.56 -5.59
N ARG A 143 -11.44 5.94 -4.70
CA ARG A 143 -12.64 5.15 -5.10
C ARG A 143 -13.68 5.93 -5.88
N ALA A 144 -13.80 7.23 -5.64
CA ALA A 144 -14.75 8.08 -6.33
C ALA A 144 -14.26 8.49 -7.73
N THR A 145 -13.04 8.09 -8.10
CA THR A 145 -12.41 8.36 -9.39
C THR A 145 -12.51 7.15 -10.32
N ASN A 146 -12.06 7.32 -11.56
CA ASN A 146 -11.91 6.25 -12.55
C ASN A 146 -10.61 5.44 -12.40
N VAL A 147 -9.82 5.68 -11.35
CA VAL A 147 -8.54 5.00 -11.10
C VAL A 147 -8.74 3.79 -10.19
N THR A 148 -8.23 2.64 -10.62
CA THR A 148 -8.16 1.43 -9.82
C THR A 148 -6.84 1.37 -9.06
N MET A 149 -6.88 1.60 -7.75
CA MET A 149 -5.72 1.39 -6.87
C MET A 149 -5.44 -0.12 -6.71
N LEU A 150 -4.21 -0.52 -6.99
CA LEU A 150 -3.68 -1.87 -6.83
C LEU A 150 -2.87 -1.98 -5.54
N THR A 151 -3.55 -1.79 -4.41
CA THR A 151 -2.98 -1.97 -3.07
C THR A 151 -3.04 -3.45 -2.71
N ASN A 152 -1.92 -4.16 -2.87
CA ASN A 152 -1.79 -5.60 -2.63
C ASN A 152 -2.87 -6.43 -3.34
N LYS A 153 -3.04 -6.17 -4.62
CA LYS A 153 -4.12 -6.71 -5.43
C LYS A 153 -3.61 -7.29 -6.73
N SER A 154 -4.24 -8.35 -7.18
CA SER A 154 -4.05 -8.95 -8.50
C SER A 154 -5.39 -8.97 -9.22
N LEU A 155 -5.39 -8.64 -10.51
CA LEU A 155 -6.57 -8.78 -11.36
C LEU A 155 -6.18 -9.07 -12.81
N ARG A 156 -7.03 -9.84 -13.49
CA ARG A 156 -6.87 -10.15 -14.90
C ARG A 156 -7.44 -9.02 -15.76
N VAL A 157 -6.58 -8.31 -16.49
CA VAL A 157 -6.97 -7.16 -17.35
C VAL A 157 -7.32 -7.56 -18.78
N ARG A 158 -6.73 -8.65 -19.27
CA ARG A 158 -7.00 -9.20 -20.61
C ARG A 158 -6.79 -10.71 -20.60
N ARG A 159 -7.13 -11.39 -21.69
CA ARG A 159 -6.89 -12.83 -21.82
C ARG A 159 -5.42 -13.14 -21.56
N ARG A 160 -5.17 -13.93 -20.51
CA ARG A 160 -3.85 -14.32 -20.03
C ARG A 160 -2.94 -13.19 -19.57
N ILE A 161 -3.43 -11.98 -19.33
CA ILE A 161 -2.62 -10.87 -18.79
C ILE A 161 -3.18 -10.46 -17.44
N HIS A 162 -2.33 -10.53 -16.41
CA HIS A 162 -2.64 -10.12 -15.05
C HIS A 162 -1.84 -8.88 -14.69
N LEU A 163 -2.51 -7.96 -14.01
CA LEU A 163 -1.91 -6.78 -13.42
C LEU A 163 -1.97 -6.93 -11.91
N LEU A 164 -0.82 -6.77 -11.28
CA LEU A 164 -0.62 -6.84 -9.84
C LEU A 164 -0.14 -5.46 -9.37
N GLY A 165 -0.44 -5.12 -8.14
CA GLY A 165 0.21 -4.01 -7.46
C GLY A 165 0.44 -4.32 -6.00
N VAL A 166 1.53 -3.76 -5.50
CA VAL A 166 1.92 -3.79 -4.09
C VAL A 166 2.14 -2.36 -3.65
N ASP A 167 1.79 -2.09 -2.40
CA ASP A 167 2.06 -0.81 -1.79
C ASP A 167 3.57 -0.66 -1.48
N PHE A 168 4.01 0.57 -1.26
CA PHE A 168 5.42 0.86 -0.98
C PHE A 168 5.86 0.21 0.35
N PRO A 169 6.93 -0.59 0.38
CA PRO A 169 7.49 -1.09 1.63
C PRO A 169 8.21 0.05 2.35
N GLY A 170 7.79 0.37 3.57
CA GLY A 170 8.38 1.42 4.41
C GLY A 170 9.88 1.23 4.63
N PHE A 171 10.56 2.34 4.95
CA PHE A 171 12.01 2.35 5.09
C PHE A 171 12.53 2.06 6.50
N ASP A 172 11.69 2.15 7.54
CA ASP A 172 12.13 2.09 8.93
C ASP A 172 11.27 1.14 9.79
N GLU A 173 11.82 -0.05 10.06
CA GLU A 173 11.19 -1.06 10.93
C GLU A 173 11.19 -0.65 12.41
N SER A 174 11.91 0.41 12.80
CA SER A 174 11.94 0.89 14.18
C SER A 174 10.69 1.67 14.58
N GLU A 175 9.94 2.21 13.61
CA GLU A 175 8.69 2.94 13.84
C GLU A 175 7.47 2.02 13.78
N ILE A 176 7.44 1.10 12.80
CA ILE A 176 6.36 0.12 12.58
C ILE A 176 6.96 -1.29 12.49
N ALA A 177 6.75 -2.10 13.54
CA ALA A 177 7.23 -3.46 13.61
C ALA A 177 6.47 -4.40 12.68
N ASP A 178 7.20 -5.28 11.98
CA ASP A 178 6.61 -6.35 11.18
C ASP A 178 5.94 -7.43 12.07
N PHE A 179 5.08 -8.25 11.46
CA PHE A 179 4.53 -9.47 12.04
C PHE A 179 5.23 -10.67 11.41
N SER A 180 5.79 -11.54 12.24
CA SER A 180 6.52 -12.71 11.79
C SER A 180 6.16 -13.92 12.63
N VAL A 181 6.09 -15.08 12.00
CA VAL A 181 5.88 -16.32 12.74
C VAL A 181 7.12 -16.64 13.56
N ARG A 182 6.93 -16.86 14.86
CA ARG A 182 7.99 -17.15 15.82
C ARG A 182 7.62 -18.37 16.66
N PRO A 183 8.62 -19.21 17.01
CA PRO A 183 8.40 -20.23 18.02
C PRO A 183 7.95 -19.61 19.34
N HIS A 184 6.96 -20.23 19.98
CA HIS A 184 6.50 -19.94 21.34
C HIS A 184 6.50 -21.24 22.16
N GLU A 185 6.25 -21.17 23.47
CA GLU A 185 6.45 -22.20 24.51
C GLU A 185 6.08 -23.64 24.08
N THR A 186 5.04 -23.81 23.27
CA THR A 186 4.55 -25.13 22.84
C THR A 186 4.28 -25.27 21.33
N GLY A 187 4.74 -24.33 20.50
CA GLY A 187 4.37 -24.29 19.08
C GLY A 187 4.85 -23.03 18.38
N TYR A 188 4.03 -22.51 17.47
CA TYR A 188 4.30 -21.26 16.76
C TYR A 188 3.20 -20.24 17.04
N CYS A 189 3.53 -18.97 16.86
CA CYS A 189 2.55 -17.89 16.90
C CYS A 189 2.99 -16.76 15.98
N LEU A 190 2.06 -15.91 15.59
CA LEU A 190 2.40 -14.68 14.89
C LEU A 190 2.76 -13.60 15.92
N GLU A 191 3.95 -13.03 15.77
CA GLU A 191 4.52 -12.07 16.73
C GLU A 191 4.89 -10.75 16.05
N SER A 192 4.58 -9.64 16.72
CA SER A 192 5.06 -8.31 16.38
C SER A 192 5.89 -7.72 17.53
N ALA A 193 7.02 -7.12 17.17
CA ALA A 193 7.94 -6.48 18.11
C ALA A 193 7.40 -5.13 18.62
N SER A 194 8.27 -4.38 19.30
CA SER A 194 7.90 -3.03 19.76
C SER A 194 7.81 -2.06 18.60
N SER A 195 6.76 -1.24 18.58
CA SER A 195 6.55 -0.20 17.56
C SER A 195 6.20 1.14 18.22
N VAL A 196 6.64 2.25 17.63
CA VAL A 196 6.24 3.59 18.07
C VAL A 196 4.81 3.87 17.62
N ASP A 197 4.52 3.50 16.37
CA ASP A 197 3.23 3.70 15.72
C ASP A 197 2.37 2.45 15.70
N ASN A 198 1.14 2.59 15.20
CA ASN A 198 0.21 1.47 15.08
C ASN A 198 0.73 0.51 14.00
N SER A 199 0.97 -0.74 14.37
CA SER A 199 1.22 -1.79 13.38
C SER A 199 -0.05 -2.61 13.15
N PHE A 200 -0.31 -2.91 11.88
CA PHE A 200 -1.49 -3.63 11.43
C PHE A 200 -1.08 -4.77 10.52
N CYS A 201 -1.63 -5.96 10.76
CA CYS A 201 -1.47 -7.12 9.89
C CYS A 201 -2.86 -7.63 9.51
N HIS A 202 -3.09 -7.88 8.22
CA HIS A 202 -4.42 -8.20 7.71
C HIS A 202 -4.42 -9.48 6.92
N ARG A 203 -5.52 -10.22 7.03
CA ARG A 203 -5.77 -11.38 6.19
C ARG A 203 -6.25 -10.92 4.82
N LEU A 204 -5.49 -11.25 3.78
CA LEU A 204 -5.93 -11.11 2.40
C LEU A 204 -6.88 -12.26 2.02
N ILE A 205 -7.80 -11.96 1.11
CA ILE A 205 -8.61 -12.96 0.41
C ILE A 205 -8.37 -12.86 -1.10
N ARG A 206 -8.60 -13.98 -1.80
CA ARG A 206 -8.30 -14.10 -3.23
C ARG A 206 -9.48 -13.88 -4.15
N ASP A 207 -10.69 -14.15 -3.66
CA ASP A 207 -11.90 -14.12 -4.45
C ASP A 207 -12.78 -12.96 -3.99
N ASP A 208 -13.02 -12.01 -4.89
CA ASP A 208 -13.92 -10.87 -4.68
C ASP A 208 -15.39 -11.32 -4.50
N ARG A 209 -15.70 -12.60 -4.76
CA ARG A 209 -17.04 -13.17 -4.69
C ARG A 209 -17.46 -13.63 -3.30
N THR A 210 -16.57 -13.68 -2.31
CA THR A 210 -16.94 -14.07 -0.93
C THR A 210 -16.41 -13.08 0.09
N ALA A 211 -16.88 -11.82 0.01
CA ALA A 211 -16.71 -10.91 1.13
C ALA A 211 -17.32 -11.56 2.38
N TRP A 212 -16.51 -11.78 3.42
CA TRP A 212 -16.98 -12.44 4.64
C TRP A 212 -18.03 -11.56 5.31
N ARG A 213 -19.20 -12.14 5.57
CA ARG A 213 -20.36 -11.48 6.16
C ARG A 213 -20.79 -12.28 7.38
N ASP A 214 -21.38 -11.59 8.35
CA ASP A 214 -22.09 -12.18 9.48
C ASP A 214 -21.34 -13.37 10.07
N TYR A 215 -20.22 -13.10 10.73
CA TYR A 215 -19.33 -14.14 11.23
C TYR A 215 -19.01 -13.98 12.71
N THR A 216 -18.49 -15.06 13.27
CA THR A 216 -17.83 -15.08 14.58
C THR A 216 -16.33 -15.17 14.36
N TYR A 217 -15.58 -14.23 14.93
CA TYR A 217 -14.12 -14.22 14.96
C TYR A 217 -13.63 -14.48 16.37
N SER A 218 -12.81 -15.51 16.55
CA SER A 218 -12.23 -15.89 17.83
C SER A 218 -10.74 -16.20 17.71
N GLY A 219 -10.06 -16.22 18.84
CA GLY A 219 -8.67 -16.66 18.95
C GLY A 219 -8.08 -16.24 20.27
N ARG A 220 -6.75 -16.20 20.33
CA ARG A 220 -6.02 -15.70 21.51
C ARG A 220 -4.96 -14.68 21.13
N PHE A 221 -4.70 -13.77 22.05
CA PHE A 221 -3.58 -12.85 21.97
C PHE A 221 -2.93 -12.69 23.34
N ARG A 222 -1.64 -12.34 23.33
CA ARG A 222 -0.85 -12.12 24.54
C ARG A 222 -0.39 -10.66 24.58
N GLN A 223 -0.83 -9.95 25.61
CA GLN A 223 -0.42 -8.56 25.79
C GLN A 223 1.07 -8.53 26.16
N PRO A 224 1.84 -7.57 25.61
CA PRO A 224 3.22 -7.34 26.04
C PRO A 224 3.33 -7.15 27.56
N ASN A 225 4.51 -7.46 28.10
CA ASN A 225 4.90 -7.18 29.49
C ASN A 225 5.12 -5.68 29.76
N SER A 226 4.27 -4.82 29.20
CA SER A 226 4.32 -3.36 29.35
C SER A 226 2.94 -2.79 29.60
N ALA A 227 2.85 -1.85 30.54
CA ALA A 227 1.63 -1.11 30.82
C ALA A 227 1.22 -0.15 29.69
N GLU A 228 2.13 0.14 28.75
CA GLU A 228 1.92 1.09 27.65
C GLU A 228 1.59 0.41 26.30
N GLY A 229 1.80 -0.90 26.19
CA GLY A 229 1.54 -1.67 24.98
C GLY A 229 0.04 -1.85 24.71
N GLY A 230 -0.34 -1.65 23.45
CA GLY A 230 -1.68 -1.90 22.92
C GLY A 230 -1.70 -3.18 22.08
N ILE A 231 -2.72 -4.00 22.27
CA ILE A 231 -2.96 -5.20 21.47
C ILE A 231 -4.43 -5.32 21.12
N GLY A 232 -4.73 -5.92 19.98
CA GLY A 232 -6.10 -6.11 19.56
C GLY A 232 -6.24 -6.74 18.18
N VAL A 233 -7.48 -6.82 17.74
CA VAL A 233 -7.84 -7.41 16.46
C VAL A 233 -8.79 -6.50 15.69
N THR A 234 -8.71 -6.57 14.37
CA THR A 234 -9.61 -5.89 13.43
C THR A 234 -10.54 -6.89 12.76
N PHE A 235 -11.74 -6.45 12.40
CA PHE A 235 -12.77 -7.28 11.78
C PHE A 235 -13.67 -6.42 10.90
N TYR A 236 -14.28 -7.05 9.88
CA TYR A 236 -14.80 -6.39 8.70
C TYR A 236 -13.74 -5.46 8.10
N SER A 237 -12.50 -5.95 8.06
CA SER A 237 -11.38 -5.27 7.41
C SER A 237 -11.59 -5.30 5.90
N GLU A 238 -11.55 -4.13 5.27
CA GLU A 238 -11.71 -4.01 3.83
C GLU A 238 -10.35 -3.96 3.09
N LEU A 239 -9.23 -4.36 3.73
CA LEU A 239 -7.88 -4.09 3.21
C LEU A 239 -7.69 -4.71 1.82
N ASP A 240 -8.20 -5.93 1.63
CA ASP A 240 -8.24 -6.68 0.38
C ASP A 240 -8.94 -5.94 -0.78
N THR A 241 -9.89 -5.06 -0.44
CA THR A 241 -10.54 -4.20 -1.42
C THR A 241 -9.75 -2.91 -1.69
N GLY A 242 -8.62 -2.70 -1.00
CA GLY A 242 -7.74 -1.53 -1.04
C GLY A 242 -7.93 -0.55 0.13
N PHE A 243 -8.52 -0.95 1.27
CA PHE A 243 -9.00 -0.02 2.32
C PHE A 243 -8.83 -0.58 3.71
N ASP A 244 -8.15 0.10 4.63
CA ASP A 244 -8.17 -0.38 6.01
C ASP A 244 -9.29 0.25 6.84
N ARG A 245 -10.53 0.02 6.38
CA ARG A 245 -11.71 0.28 7.20
C ARG A 245 -12.10 -1.00 7.91
N PHE A 246 -12.28 -0.90 9.21
CA PHE A 246 -12.59 -2.03 10.07
C PHE A 246 -13.30 -1.57 11.33
N TYR A 247 -13.87 -2.53 12.04
CA TYR A 247 -14.05 -2.41 13.48
C TYR A 247 -12.84 -3.00 14.20
N ARG A 248 -12.52 -2.48 15.38
CA ARG A 248 -11.39 -2.96 16.20
C ARG A 248 -11.83 -3.22 17.62
N LEU A 249 -11.43 -4.36 18.15
CA LEU A 249 -11.35 -4.64 19.58
C LEU A 249 -9.91 -4.42 20.01
N ARG A 250 -9.66 -3.43 20.88
CA ARG A 250 -8.29 -3.13 21.33
C ARG A 250 -8.20 -2.89 22.82
N TYR A 251 -7.08 -3.30 23.40
CA TYR A 251 -6.63 -2.81 24.69
C TYR A 251 -6.07 -1.40 24.56
N MET A 252 -6.69 -0.44 25.22
CA MET A 252 -6.19 0.93 25.29
C MET A 252 -5.41 1.12 26.59
N ALA A 253 -4.08 1.07 26.51
CA ALA A 253 -3.18 1.26 27.66
C ALA A 253 -3.55 2.48 28.54
N ARG A 254 -3.79 3.65 27.91
CA ARG A 254 -4.19 4.88 28.62
C ARG A 254 -5.50 4.77 29.41
N ARG A 255 -6.43 3.90 28.99
CA ARG A 255 -7.72 3.68 29.65
C ARG A 255 -7.74 2.41 30.50
N GLN A 256 -6.67 1.60 30.44
CA GLN A 256 -6.53 0.29 31.07
C GLN A 256 -7.73 -0.64 30.86
N ARG A 257 -8.29 -0.63 29.64
CA ARG A 257 -9.49 -1.41 29.30
C ARG A 257 -9.54 -1.74 27.82
N PHE A 258 -10.31 -2.79 27.49
CA PHE A 258 -10.67 -3.07 26.11
C PHE A 258 -11.79 -2.17 25.63
N VAL A 259 -11.72 -1.78 24.36
CA VAL A 259 -12.72 -0.93 23.71
C VAL A 259 -12.99 -1.42 22.29
N LEU A 260 -14.27 -1.46 21.92
CA LEU A 260 -14.75 -1.60 20.55
C LEU A 260 -14.92 -0.24 19.90
N SER A 261 -14.29 -0.03 18.74
CA SER A 261 -14.46 1.21 17.97
C SER A 261 -14.39 0.96 16.47
N PRO A 262 -15.24 1.59 15.64
CA PRO A 262 -15.00 1.69 14.21
C PRO A 262 -13.74 2.50 13.91
N HIS A 263 -13.05 2.15 12.85
CA HIS A 263 -11.95 2.94 12.29
C HIS A 263 -12.45 4.36 11.99
N GLY A 264 -11.67 5.40 12.36
CA GLY A 264 -11.91 6.81 12.04
C GLY A 264 -13.22 7.44 12.56
N ALA A 265 -13.96 6.80 13.47
CA ALA A 265 -15.24 7.29 13.97
C ALA A 265 -15.39 7.17 15.50
N GLY A 266 -16.43 7.83 16.02
CA GLY A 266 -16.83 7.74 17.41
C GLY A 266 -17.31 6.33 17.79
N MET A 267 -17.43 6.08 19.10
CA MET A 267 -17.87 4.79 19.63
C MET A 267 -19.25 4.40 19.10
N PRO A 268 -19.49 3.11 18.81
CA PRO A 268 -20.82 2.63 18.48
C PRO A 268 -21.77 2.84 19.68
N ALA A 269 -23.08 2.87 19.41
CA ALA A 269 -24.07 2.96 20.49
C ALA A 269 -24.10 1.65 21.30
N GLY A 270 -24.30 1.72 22.61
CA GLY A 270 -24.36 0.55 23.49
C GLY A 270 -23.12 0.37 24.38
N ILE A 271 -22.85 -0.87 24.80
CA ILE A 271 -21.69 -1.21 25.65
C ILE A 271 -20.51 -1.55 24.75
N ALA A 272 -19.58 -0.60 24.61
CA ALA A 272 -18.38 -0.74 23.80
C ALA A 272 -17.09 -0.86 24.63
N GLU A 273 -17.15 -0.64 25.95
CA GLU A 273 -16.00 -0.75 26.86
C GLU A 273 -16.15 -1.96 27.79
N PHE A 274 -15.09 -2.73 27.95
CA PHE A 274 -15.09 -3.93 28.78
C PHE A 274 -14.62 -3.60 30.19
N SER A 275 -15.21 -4.24 31.19
CA SER A 275 -14.69 -4.25 32.56
C SER A 275 -13.59 -5.31 32.79
N PHE A 276 -13.28 -6.11 31.77
CA PHE A 276 -12.23 -7.12 31.81
C PHE A 276 -10.85 -6.46 31.95
N VAL A 277 -10.06 -6.93 32.92
CA VAL A 277 -8.69 -6.48 33.18
C VAL A 277 -7.73 -7.60 32.83
N MET A 278 -6.91 -7.38 31.82
CA MET A 278 -5.88 -8.31 31.39
C MET A 278 -4.60 -8.11 32.19
N GLN A 279 -3.94 -9.20 32.58
CA GLN A 279 -2.63 -9.14 33.24
C GLN A 279 -1.50 -9.12 32.20
N PRO A 280 -0.41 -8.37 32.43
CA PRO A 280 0.76 -8.38 31.54
C PRO A 280 1.30 -9.80 31.32
N GLY A 281 1.59 -10.15 30.07
CA GLY A 281 2.15 -11.46 29.70
C GLY A 281 1.17 -12.63 29.77
N GLN A 282 -0.10 -12.39 30.09
CA GLN A 282 -1.15 -13.40 30.10
C GLN A 282 -1.73 -13.60 28.69
N TRP A 283 -1.99 -14.84 28.30
CA TRP A 283 -2.82 -15.16 27.14
C TRP A 283 -4.30 -14.89 27.44
N CYS A 284 -4.96 -14.19 26.53
CA CYS A 284 -6.38 -13.87 26.61
C CYS A 284 -7.09 -14.41 25.38
N ARG A 285 -8.21 -15.09 25.57
CA ARG A 285 -9.10 -15.50 24.49
C ARG A 285 -10.13 -14.42 24.22
N PHE A 286 -10.48 -14.28 22.95
CA PHE A 286 -11.56 -13.42 22.51
C PHE A 286 -12.57 -14.17 21.65
N LYS A 287 -13.80 -13.66 21.65
CA LYS A 287 -14.83 -14.04 20.68
C LYS A 287 -15.64 -12.80 20.34
N ILE A 288 -15.74 -12.49 19.06
CA ILE A 288 -16.46 -11.36 18.50
C ILE A 288 -17.50 -11.93 17.54
N HIS A 289 -18.76 -11.60 17.76
CA HIS A 289 -19.87 -11.98 16.89
C HIS A 289 -20.42 -10.73 16.21
N CYS A 290 -20.41 -10.75 14.88
CA CYS A 290 -20.88 -9.66 14.04
C CYS A 290 -22.13 -10.09 13.28
N HIS A 291 -23.15 -9.24 13.28
CA HIS A 291 -24.39 -9.49 12.55
C HIS A 291 -24.98 -8.21 11.99
N SER A 292 -25.25 -8.21 10.70
CA SER A 292 -25.92 -7.13 9.97
C SER A 292 -27.43 -7.28 10.09
N SER A 293 -28.10 -6.22 10.56
CA SER A 293 -29.56 -6.15 10.64
C SER A 293 -30.07 -4.91 9.93
N ALA A 294 -31.38 -4.77 9.73
CA ALA A 294 -31.98 -3.55 9.19
C ALA A 294 -31.64 -2.29 10.03
N ARG A 295 -31.36 -2.44 11.33
CA ARG A 295 -31.11 -1.34 12.27
C ARG A 295 -29.64 -0.93 12.38
N GLY A 296 -28.70 -1.75 11.91
CA GLY A 296 -27.27 -1.45 12.02
C GLY A 296 -26.43 -2.72 12.00
N ILE A 297 -25.14 -2.57 12.33
CA ILE A 297 -24.23 -3.69 12.56
C ILE A 297 -24.17 -3.95 14.06
N HIS A 298 -24.61 -5.12 14.48
CA HIS A 298 -24.53 -5.57 15.86
C HIS A 298 -23.19 -6.25 16.09
N ILE A 299 -22.50 -5.83 17.14
CA ILE A 299 -21.18 -6.34 17.51
C ILE A 299 -21.26 -6.74 18.97
N ARG A 300 -21.08 -8.03 19.22
CA ARG A 300 -21.01 -8.59 20.57
C ARG A 300 -19.67 -9.23 20.80
N ALA A 301 -19.10 -9.05 21.98
CA ALA A 301 -17.79 -9.62 22.25
C ALA A 301 -17.59 -10.09 23.69
N ARG A 302 -16.72 -11.08 23.82
CA ARG A 302 -16.28 -11.73 25.07
C ARG A 302 -14.75 -11.78 25.10
N LEU A 303 -14.22 -11.64 26.31
CA LEU A 303 -12.82 -11.72 26.67
C LEU A 303 -12.67 -12.50 27.97
N TRP A 304 -11.74 -13.45 28.01
CA TRP A 304 -11.44 -14.24 29.20
C TRP A 304 -9.99 -14.76 29.18
N PRO A 305 -9.40 -15.08 30.35
CA PRO A 305 -8.07 -15.66 30.40
C PRO A 305 -8.01 -17.00 29.66
N ASP A 306 -6.91 -17.27 28.95
CA ASP A 306 -6.70 -18.58 28.35
C ASP A 306 -6.65 -19.68 29.44
N GLY A 307 -7.27 -20.82 29.16
CA GLY A 307 -7.49 -21.90 30.13
C GLY A 307 -8.67 -21.72 31.10
N ALA A 308 -9.31 -20.55 31.14
CA ALA A 308 -10.56 -20.35 31.88
C ALA A 308 -11.81 -20.69 31.04
N GLU A 309 -12.95 -20.89 31.70
CA GLU A 309 -14.23 -21.12 31.02
C GLU A 309 -14.72 -19.85 30.31
N GLU A 310 -15.26 -20.01 29.10
CA GLU A 310 -15.84 -18.91 28.34
C GLU A 310 -17.05 -18.30 29.08
N PRO A 311 -17.09 -16.97 29.28
CA PRO A 311 -18.24 -16.32 29.89
C PRO A 311 -19.53 -16.51 29.07
N THR A 312 -20.63 -16.81 29.74
CA THR A 312 -21.95 -16.95 29.09
C THR A 312 -22.53 -15.59 28.68
N ALA A 313 -22.27 -14.53 29.45
CA ALA A 313 -22.73 -13.18 29.15
C ALA A 313 -21.81 -12.48 28.13
N TRP A 314 -22.41 -11.69 27.24
CA TRP A 314 -21.66 -10.76 26.39
C TRP A 314 -21.20 -9.56 27.22
N GLN A 315 -19.90 -9.27 27.20
CA GLN A 315 -19.34 -8.14 27.95
C GLN A 315 -19.44 -6.83 27.16
N ALA A 316 -19.45 -6.93 25.83
CA ALA A 316 -19.80 -5.84 24.94
C ALA A 316 -21.00 -6.22 24.07
N ASP A 317 -21.92 -5.27 23.87
CA ASP A 317 -23.09 -5.37 22.99
C ASP A 317 -23.35 -3.97 22.43
N ALA A 318 -22.88 -3.77 21.20
CA ALA A 318 -22.86 -2.47 20.55
C ALA A 318 -23.52 -2.53 19.16
N VAL A 319 -24.03 -1.39 18.71
CA VAL A 319 -24.65 -1.23 17.40
C VAL A 319 -24.06 -0.01 16.70
N ASP A 320 -23.52 -0.22 15.50
CA ASP A 320 -23.16 0.87 14.60
C ASP A 320 -24.25 1.10 13.57
N THR A 321 -24.87 2.27 13.65
CA THR A 321 -25.93 2.73 12.72
C THR A 321 -25.41 3.71 11.67
N THR A 322 -24.12 4.09 11.76
CA THR A 322 -23.53 5.19 10.99
C THR A 322 -22.76 4.69 9.77
N ARG A 323 -21.65 3.96 9.98
CA ARG A 323 -20.75 3.53 8.89
C ARG A 323 -21.17 2.21 8.25
N ARG A 324 -21.73 1.31 9.05
CA ARG A 324 -22.26 -0.01 8.67
C ARG A 324 -21.32 -0.80 7.75
N PHE A 325 -20.15 -1.20 8.25
CA PHE A 325 -19.32 -2.17 7.54
C PHE A 325 -20.03 -3.53 7.59
N THR A 326 -20.43 -4.06 6.43
CA THR A 326 -21.27 -5.27 6.35
C THR A 326 -20.50 -6.52 5.95
N CYS A 327 -19.24 -6.35 5.52
CA CYS A 327 -18.38 -7.42 5.10
C CYS A 327 -16.91 -7.00 5.21
N GLY A 328 -16.01 -7.98 5.20
CA GLY A 328 -14.57 -7.78 5.18
C GLY A 328 -13.86 -8.89 5.94
N THR A 329 -12.55 -8.96 5.84
CA THR A 329 -11.71 -9.97 6.48
C THR A 329 -11.43 -9.60 7.93
N VAL A 330 -10.43 -10.26 8.51
CA VAL A 330 -9.92 -10.00 9.86
C VAL A 330 -8.47 -9.54 9.81
N GLY A 331 -8.03 -8.91 10.88
CA GLY A 331 -6.66 -8.50 11.05
C GLY A 331 -6.28 -8.39 12.52
N LEU A 332 -5.05 -7.93 12.74
CA LEU A 332 -4.36 -7.85 14.01
C LEU A 332 -3.79 -6.44 14.16
N TRP A 333 -3.69 -6.00 15.40
CA TRP A 333 -3.18 -4.68 15.74
C TRP A 333 -2.27 -4.74 16.96
N SER A 334 -1.09 -4.13 16.83
CA SER A 334 -0.13 -3.93 17.92
C SER A 334 0.31 -2.46 17.97
N ARG A 335 0.74 -2.02 19.15
CA ARG A 335 1.39 -0.72 19.35
C ARG A 335 2.19 -0.71 20.64
N GLY A 336 3.34 -0.05 20.64
CA GLY A 336 4.08 0.26 21.85
C GLY A 336 5.07 -0.82 22.23
N GLN A 337 5.54 -0.79 23.47
CA GLN A 337 6.64 -1.65 23.91
C GLN A 337 6.20 -3.08 24.25
N GLY A 338 7.09 -4.02 23.96
CA GLY A 338 7.00 -5.44 24.24
C GLY A 338 6.63 -6.29 23.02
N LEU A 339 6.50 -7.60 23.26
CA LEU A 339 6.12 -8.58 22.24
C LEU A 339 4.61 -8.75 22.24
N HIS A 340 4.01 -8.72 21.05
CA HIS A 340 2.58 -8.89 20.83
C HIS A 340 2.38 -10.20 20.08
N GLN A 341 1.72 -11.17 20.70
CA GLN A 341 1.60 -12.52 20.13
C GLN A 341 0.12 -12.85 19.85
N PHE A 342 -0.13 -13.55 18.74
CA PHE A 342 -1.45 -13.91 18.25
C PHE A 342 -1.47 -15.35 17.78
N ASP A 343 -2.55 -16.07 18.09
CA ASP A 343 -2.65 -17.50 17.82
C ASP A 343 -4.11 -18.00 17.90
N ASP A 344 -4.36 -19.26 17.52
CA ASP A 344 -5.66 -19.94 17.48
C ASP A 344 -6.75 -19.13 16.73
N LEU A 345 -6.40 -18.41 15.67
CA LEU A 345 -7.33 -17.50 15.00
C LEU A 345 -8.34 -18.29 14.17
N CYS A 346 -9.63 -18.05 14.40
CA CYS A 346 -10.70 -18.76 13.70
C CYS A 346 -11.86 -17.84 13.34
N VAL A 347 -12.34 -17.95 12.11
CA VAL A 347 -13.52 -17.25 11.61
C VAL A 347 -14.55 -18.26 11.13
N ILE A 348 -15.76 -18.19 11.67
CA ILE A 348 -16.89 -19.06 11.33
C ILE A 348 -18.05 -18.20 10.83
N ASN A 349 -18.58 -18.49 9.65
CA ASN A 349 -19.71 -17.75 9.07
C ASN A 349 -21.05 -18.07 9.78
N ALA A 350 -22.13 -17.38 9.43
CA ALA A 350 -23.45 -17.60 9.99
C ALA A 350 -24.03 -19.02 9.77
N ASN A 351 -23.55 -19.74 8.74
CA ASN A 351 -23.97 -21.12 8.44
C ASN A 351 -23.19 -22.17 9.26
N GLY A 352 -22.13 -21.77 9.97
CA GLY A 352 -21.25 -22.66 10.70
C GLY A 352 -20.02 -23.13 9.91
N ASP A 353 -19.80 -22.63 8.70
CA ASP A 353 -18.61 -22.98 7.90
C ASP A 353 -17.39 -22.18 8.38
N THR A 354 -16.24 -22.86 8.47
CA THR A 354 -14.95 -22.25 8.77
C THR A 354 -14.45 -21.47 7.54
N LEU A 355 -14.33 -20.14 7.69
CA LEU A 355 -13.75 -19.23 6.70
C LEU A 355 -12.24 -19.08 6.88
N LEU A 356 -11.75 -19.19 8.11
CA LEU A 356 -10.33 -19.13 8.49
C LEU A 356 -10.10 -20.02 9.70
N TYR A 357 -9.01 -20.77 9.68
CA TYR A 357 -8.38 -21.35 10.85
C TYR A 357 -6.87 -21.18 10.68
N GLU A 358 -6.22 -20.56 11.66
CA GLU A 358 -4.82 -20.19 11.61
C GLU A 358 -4.19 -20.40 12.99
N ASP A 359 -3.29 -21.38 13.06
CA ASP A 359 -2.49 -21.75 14.24
C ASP A 359 -0.99 -21.49 14.01
N PHE A 360 -0.60 -21.04 12.80
CA PHE A 360 0.79 -20.74 12.41
C PHE A 360 1.79 -21.88 12.59
N GLU A 361 1.33 -23.12 12.77
CA GLU A 361 2.20 -24.28 13.05
C GLU A 361 3.03 -24.75 11.84
N ASP A 362 2.67 -24.32 10.63
CA ASP A 362 3.47 -24.52 9.42
C ASP A 362 4.70 -23.60 9.34
N GLY A 363 4.81 -22.63 10.26
CA GLY A 363 5.93 -21.71 10.35
C GLY A 363 5.85 -20.55 9.34
N ASP A 364 4.72 -20.35 8.68
CA ASP A 364 4.52 -19.26 7.72
C ASP A 364 3.28 -18.40 8.01
N ALA A 365 3.27 -17.20 7.45
CA ALA A 365 2.17 -16.24 7.57
C ALA A 365 1.48 -16.05 6.22
N MET A 366 1.38 -17.09 5.38
CA MET A 366 0.89 -16.94 4.02
C MET A 366 -0.53 -16.38 3.98
N GLY A 367 -0.68 -15.25 3.28
CA GLY A 367 -1.94 -14.52 3.18
C GLY A 367 -2.18 -13.51 4.30
N TRP A 368 -1.29 -13.41 5.28
CA TRP A 368 -1.22 -12.31 6.24
C TRP A 368 -0.21 -11.28 5.75
N VAL A 369 -0.64 -10.02 5.69
CA VAL A 369 0.18 -8.94 5.15
C VAL A 369 0.23 -7.80 6.14
N THR A 370 1.45 -7.44 6.52
CA THR A 370 1.70 -6.31 7.40
C THR A 370 1.75 -5.02 6.60
N TYR A 371 0.98 -4.03 7.05
CA TYR A 371 1.01 -2.69 6.49
C TYR A 371 2.42 -2.14 6.50
N ASN A 372 2.86 -1.55 5.38
CA ASN A 372 4.20 -0.99 5.20
C ASN A 372 5.31 -2.06 5.03
N HIS A 373 4.97 -3.35 4.97
CA HIS A 373 5.90 -4.48 4.74
C HIS A 373 5.37 -5.42 3.63
N GLU A 374 4.99 -4.79 2.52
CA GLU A 374 4.05 -5.34 1.53
C GLU A 374 4.68 -6.34 0.56
N ALA A 375 6.01 -6.49 0.59
CA ALA A 375 6.71 -7.48 -0.23
C ALA A 375 6.28 -8.93 0.08
N SER A 376 5.79 -9.18 1.30
CA SER A 376 5.20 -10.44 1.73
C SER A 376 3.91 -10.80 1.00
N ALA A 377 3.23 -9.83 0.36
CA ALA A 377 2.01 -10.09 -0.39
C ALA A 377 2.26 -10.85 -1.71
N LEU A 378 3.44 -10.71 -2.33
CA LEU A 378 3.70 -11.23 -3.68
C LEU A 378 3.50 -12.75 -3.83
N PRO A 379 4.03 -13.61 -2.93
CA PRO A 379 3.74 -15.05 -2.99
C PRO A 379 2.25 -15.36 -2.92
N TRP A 380 1.50 -14.60 -2.12
CA TRP A 380 0.06 -14.78 -2.01
C TRP A 380 -0.70 -14.37 -3.27
N LEU A 381 -0.32 -13.24 -3.88
CA LEU A 381 -0.97 -12.68 -5.07
C LEU A 381 -0.69 -13.47 -6.35
N THR A 382 0.48 -14.10 -6.43
CA THR A 382 0.91 -14.86 -7.62
C THR A 382 0.41 -16.29 -7.64
N GLN A 383 0.06 -16.90 -6.49
CA GLN A 383 -0.35 -18.31 -6.44
C GLN A 383 -1.58 -18.64 -7.31
N ALA A 384 -2.45 -17.66 -7.58
CA ALA A 384 -3.63 -17.85 -8.43
C ALA A 384 -3.38 -17.59 -9.93
N ILE A 385 -2.18 -17.17 -10.30
CA ILE A 385 -1.82 -16.84 -11.69
C ILE A 385 -1.23 -18.10 -12.34
N PRO A 386 -1.81 -18.61 -13.44
CA PRO A 386 -1.23 -19.73 -14.17
C PRO A 386 0.15 -19.35 -14.75
N ASP A 387 1.11 -20.27 -14.71
CA ASP A 387 2.44 -20.11 -15.32
C ASP A 387 2.40 -19.79 -16.84
N SER A 388 1.27 -20.03 -17.51
CA SER A 388 1.06 -19.72 -18.93
C SER A 388 0.62 -18.28 -19.19
N ASP A 389 0.26 -17.55 -18.14
CA ASP A 389 -0.23 -16.18 -18.21
C ASP A 389 0.91 -15.20 -17.93
N PHE A 390 0.80 -13.98 -18.44
CA PHE A 390 1.80 -12.92 -18.27
C PHE A 390 1.41 -12.02 -17.10
N ALA A 391 2.29 -11.89 -16.12
CA ALA A 391 2.10 -11.14 -14.89
C ALA A 391 2.90 -9.83 -14.91
N ILE A 392 2.19 -8.71 -14.75
CA ILE A 392 2.75 -7.36 -14.70
C ILE A 392 2.59 -6.82 -13.29
N LEU A 393 3.67 -6.41 -12.63
CA LEU A 393 3.67 -5.80 -11.31
C LEU A 393 3.85 -4.28 -11.40
N LEU A 394 2.93 -3.52 -10.81
CA LEU A 394 3.13 -2.12 -10.48
C LEU A 394 3.72 -2.03 -9.07
N ALA A 395 4.95 -1.55 -8.97
CA ALA A 395 5.62 -1.31 -7.69
C ALA A 395 6.43 -0.03 -7.81
N HIS A 396 6.20 0.95 -6.92
CA HIS A 396 6.89 2.24 -7.04
C HIS A 396 8.42 2.09 -6.91
N SER A 397 8.90 1.37 -5.89
CA SER A 397 10.34 1.12 -5.72
C SER A 397 10.85 0.03 -6.68
N PRO A 398 11.91 0.31 -7.47
CA PRO A 398 12.55 -0.72 -8.27
C PRO A 398 13.23 -1.83 -7.44
N ASP A 399 13.57 -1.57 -6.16
CA ASP A 399 14.17 -2.58 -5.27
C ASP A 399 13.25 -3.81 -5.07
N MET A 400 11.94 -3.65 -5.32
CA MET A 400 10.95 -4.73 -5.29
C MET A 400 11.23 -5.87 -6.27
N VAL A 401 12.07 -5.64 -7.27
CA VAL A 401 12.40 -6.64 -8.30
C VAL A 401 12.99 -7.92 -7.70
N LEU A 402 13.70 -7.83 -6.57
CA LEU A 402 14.27 -9.02 -5.93
C LEU A 402 13.20 -9.98 -5.39
N TRP A 403 12.03 -9.44 -4.98
CA TRP A 403 10.88 -10.25 -4.59
C TRP A 403 10.04 -10.64 -5.80
N ALA A 404 9.88 -9.74 -6.78
CA ALA A 404 9.15 -10.02 -8.01
C ALA A 404 9.78 -11.19 -8.79
N ASP A 405 11.12 -11.22 -8.88
CA ASP A 405 11.89 -12.25 -9.57
C ASP A 405 11.76 -13.62 -8.88
N ARG A 406 11.79 -13.65 -7.55
CA ARG A 406 11.50 -14.87 -6.75
C ARG A 406 10.06 -15.36 -6.93
N ALA A 407 9.13 -14.43 -7.08
CA ALA A 407 7.73 -14.72 -7.35
C ALA A 407 7.44 -14.97 -8.85
N ARG A 408 8.48 -14.97 -9.70
CA ARG A 408 8.43 -15.23 -11.16
C ARG A 408 7.48 -14.29 -11.90
N ILE A 409 7.43 -13.02 -11.51
CA ILE A 409 6.73 -11.96 -12.25
C ILE A 409 7.45 -11.73 -13.58
N ASP A 410 6.72 -11.56 -14.68
CA ASP A 410 7.34 -11.35 -15.99
C ASP A 410 7.83 -9.90 -16.19
N LEU A 411 7.05 -8.91 -15.76
CA LEU A 411 7.35 -7.49 -15.94
C LEU A 411 7.03 -6.69 -14.69
N GLN A 412 7.99 -5.93 -14.17
CA GLN A 412 7.80 -4.92 -13.13
C GLN A 412 7.93 -3.52 -13.72
N LEU A 413 6.95 -2.66 -13.43
CA LEU A 413 6.96 -1.23 -13.76
C LEU A 413 7.16 -0.42 -12.48
N SER A 414 8.18 0.44 -12.48
CA SER A 414 8.59 1.23 -11.31
C SER A 414 8.98 2.68 -11.66
N GLY A 415 9.09 3.50 -10.62
CA GLY A 415 9.53 4.90 -10.66
C GLY A 415 10.61 5.20 -9.63
N HIS A 416 10.35 6.13 -8.72
CA HIS A 416 11.09 6.43 -7.47
C HIS A 416 12.42 7.16 -7.64
N THR A 417 13.15 6.85 -8.71
CA THR A 417 14.53 7.31 -8.87
C THR A 417 14.65 8.67 -9.54
N HIS A 418 13.58 9.15 -10.20
CA HIS A 418 13.56 10.34 -11.04
C HIS A 418 14.61 10.39 -12.16
N GLY A 419 15.25 9.27 -12.52
CA GLY A 419 16.49 9.29 -13.31
C GLY A 419 17.64 10.03 -12.63
N GLY A 420 17.55 10.27 -11.32
CA GLY A 420 18.45 11.12 -10.54
C GLY A 420 18.15 12.61 -10.61
N GLN A 421 17.15 13.04 -11.41
CA GLN A 421 16.70 14.42 -11.68
C GLN A 421 17.76 15.35 -12.32
N VAL A 422 19.01 15.26 -11.88
CA VAL A 422 20.18 15.96 -12.41
C VAL A 422 21.26 14.92 -12.73
N GLN A 423 21.58 14.80 -14.01
CA GLN A 423 22.64 13.94 -14.51
C GLN A 423 23.81 14.78 -15.02
N LEU A 424 25.03 14.31 -14.74
CA LEU A 424 26.25 14.87 -15.32
C LEU A 424 26.66 14.02 -16.52
N PRO A 425 27.13 14.65 -17.62
CA PRO A 425 27.71 13.92 -18.74
C PRO A 425 28.79 12.94 -18.26
N PHE A 426 28.75 11.71 -18.78
CA PHE A 426 29.66 10.60 -18.46
C PHE A 426 29.62 10.06 -17.01
N TRP A 427 29.00 10.77 -16.07
CA TRP A 427 28.86 10.37 -14.67
C TRP A 427 27.46 9.85 -14.31
N GLY A 428 26.44 10.26 -15.08
CA GLY A 428 25.05 9.92 -14.80
C GLY A 428 24.49 10.67 -13.59
N ALA A 429 23.56 10.04 -12.89
CA ALA A 429 22.86 10.63 -11.74
C ALA A 429 23.82 11.07 -10.62
N VAL A 430 23.69 12.33 -10.18
CA VAL A 430 24.49 12.87 -9.08
C VAL A 430 24.09 12.25 -7.75
N PHE A 431 22.80 11.98 -7.56
CA PHE A 431 22.23 11.31 -6.40
C PHE A 431 21.28 10.20 -6.86
N SER A 432 21.25 9.12 -6.09
CA SER A 432 20.29 8.03 -6.26
C SER A 432 20.13 7.34 -4.91
N SER A 433 18.88 7.14 -4.49
CA SER A 433 18.49 6.55 -3.21
C SER A 433 18.17 5.05 -3.30
N ILE A 434 18.56 4.38 -4.39
CA ILE A 434 18.20 2.98 -4.66
C ILE A 434 19.20 1.98 -4.06
N LYS A 435 18.71 0.89 -3.45
CA LYS A 435 19.57 -0.14 -2.83
C LYS A 435 20.24 -1.02 -3.88
N LEU A 436 19.61 -1.26 -5.04
CA LEU A 436 20.19 -1.98 -6.17
C LEU A 436 21.45 -1.32 -6.77
N GLY A 437 21.69 -0.04 -6.45
CA GLY A 437 22.85 0.72 -6.88
C GLY A 437 22.60 1.61 -8.09
N ARG A 438 23.51 2.56 -8.30
CA ARG A 438 23.40 3.71 -9.23
C ARG A 438 23.17 3.37 -10.71
N ARG A 439 23.33 2.12 -11.14
CA ARG A 439 23.04 1.72 -12.53
C ARG A 439 21.54 1.62 -12.82
N TYR A 440 20.72 1.47 -11.78
CA TYR A 440 19.28 1.26 -11.87
C TYR A 440 18.51 2.58 -11.68
N THR A 441 18.83 3.60 -12.46
CA THR A 441 18.17 4.91 -12.36
C THR A 441 17.10 5.12 -13.41
N GLN A 442 17.12 4.41 -14.53
CA GLN A 442 16.12 4.52 -15.60
C GLN A 442 16.31 3.41 -16.63
N GLY A 443 15.24 3.04 -17.35
CA GLY A 443 15.28 2.12 -18.48
C GLY A 443 14.91 0.67 -18.13
N LEU A 444 15.14 -0.23 -19.09
CA LEU A 444 14.75 -1.63 -19.04
C LEU A 444 15.94 -2.53 -18.64
N PHE A 445 15.71 -3.44 -17.69
CA PHE A 445 16.72 -4.37 -17.16
C PHE A 445 16.15 -5.78 -17.07
N GLN A 446 16.95 -6.78 -17.42
CA GLN A 446 16.59 -8.19 -17.28
C GLN A 446 17.21 -8.76 -15.98
N PHE A 447 16.38 -9.38 -15.15
CA PHE A 447 16.77 -10.26 -14.05
C PHE A 447 16.57 -11.73 -14.47
N ASP A 448 16.59 -12.71 -13.57
CA ASP A 448 16.53 -14.12 -13.99
C ASP A 448 15.20 -14.47 -14.69
N HIS A 449 14.09 -13.98 -14.14
CA HIS A 449 12.74 -14.12 -14.66
C HIS A 449 12.08 -12.79 -15.01
N THR A 450 12.36 -11.75 -14.23
CA THR A 450 11.64 -10.47 -14.34
C THR A 450 12.34 -9.45 -15.23
N LEU A 451 11.58 -8.82 -16.12
CA LEU A 451 11.94 -7.55 -16.73
C LEU A 451 11.57 -6.39 -15.79
N LEU A 452 12.52 -5.54 -15.45
CA LEU A 452 12.30 -4.33 -14.66
C LEU A 452 12.38 -3.11 -15.57
N TYR A 453 11.34 -2.29 -15.58
CA TYR A 453 11.36 -0.97 -16.20
C TYR A 453 11.29 0.14 -15.14
N ILE A 454 12.22 1.09 -15.21
CA ILE A 454 12.31 2.25 -14.31
C ILE A 454 12.03 3.52 -15.09
N ASN A 455 10.88 4.15 -14.84
CA ASN A 455 10.46 5.41 -15.44
C ASN A 455 11.08 6.61 -14.68
N ARG A 456 11.48 7.67 -15.41
CA ARG A 456 12.09 8.88 -14.82
C ARG A 456 11.10 9.83 -14.12
N GLY A 457 9.81 9.54 -14.20
CA GLY A 457 8.73 10.34 -13.65
C GLY A 457 8.43 11.61 -14.45
N ILE A 458 7.27 12.21 -14.17
CA ILE A 458 6.87 13.49 -14.78
C ILE A 458 7.12 14.70 -13.86
N GLY A 459 7.08 14.51 -12.54
CA GLY A 459 7.22 15.56 -11.55
C GLY A 459 8.67 15.90 -11.18
N THR A 460 8.85 16.65 -10.09
CA THR A 460 10.18 16.98 -9.53
C THR A 460 10.11 16.98 -8.01
N VAL A 461 11.23 16.61 -7.37
CA VAL A 461 11.39 16.62 -5.91
C VAL A 461 12.42 17.66 -5.47
N LEU A 462 12.20 18.22 -4.27
CA LEU A 462 13.03 19.26 -3.61
C LEU A 462 13.18 20.57 -4.40
N LEU A 463 13.85 20.53 -5.56
CA LEU A 463 14.07 21.65 -6.45
C LEU A 463 13.38 21.39 -7.80
N PRO A 464 12.69 22.39 -8.37
CA PRO A 464 12.01 22.26 -9.66
C PRO A 464 13.00 22.36 -10.82
N ILE A 465 13.96 21.44 -10.89
CA ILE A 465 15.01 21.41 -11.93
C ILE A 465 15.14 19.99 -12.46
N ARG A 466 15.26 19.84 -13.79
CA ARG A 466 15.73 18.61 -14.44
C ARG A 466 16.90 18.96 -15.34
N PHE A 467 17.96 18.16 -15.35
CA PHE A 467 19.14 18.41 -16.20
C PHE A 467 19.72 17.10 -16.74
N PHE A 468 19.79 16.97 -18.07
CA PHE A 468 20.04 15.69 -18.76
C PHE A 468 19.12 14.55 -18.30
N CYS A 469 17.89 14.89 -17.92
CA CYS A 469 16.95 13.97 -17.28
C CYS A 469 15.50 14.42 -17.52
N ARG A 470 15.13 14.52 -18.80
CA ARG A 470 13.79 14.90 -19.23
C ARG A 470 12.69 14.06 -18.55
N PRO A 471 11.55 14.68 -18.20
CA PRO A 471 10.36 13.94 -17.78
C PRO A 471 9.99 12.88 -18.81
N GLU A 472 9.41 11.77 -18.38
CA GLU A 472 9.21 10.61 -19.24
C GLU A 472 7.76 10.09 -19.22
N ILE A 473 7.23 9.83 -20.41
CA ILE A 473 6.04 9.00 -20.63
C ILE A 473 6.51 7.76 -21.40
N THR A 474 6.20 6.56 -20.92
CA THR A 474 6.62 5.32 -21.57
C THR A 474 5.44 4.64 -22.23
N VAL A 475 5.58 4.23 -23.49
CA VAL A 475 4.65 3.35 -24.20
C VAL A 475 5.24 1.95 -24.21
N ILE A 476 4.50 0.99 -23.68
CA ILE A 476 4.88 -0.42 -23.63
C ILE A 476 3.84 -1.19 -24.44
N ASP A 477 4.24 -1.65 -25.62
CA ASP A 477 3.42 -2.48 -26.49
C ASP A 477 3.75 -3.96 -26.26
N LEU A 478 2.82 -4.68 -25.65
CA LEU A 478 2.83 -6.14 -25.58
C LEU A 478 2.22 -6.66 -26.88
N LYS A 479 3.02 -7.30 -27.74
CA LYS A 479 2.57 -7.82 -29.03
C LYS A 479 2.58 -9.35 -29.03
N PRO A 480 1.59 -10.02 -29.63
CA PRO A 480 1.71 -11.44 -29.91
C PRO A 480 2.86 -11.69 -30.89
N GLN A 481 3.59 -12.79 -30.69
CA GLN A 481 4.64 -13.27 -31.59
C GLN A 481 4.13 -13.62 -32.98
#